data_AF-A0A1B2R2B9-F1
#
_entry.id   AF-A0A1B2R2B9-F1
#
_cell.length_a   1.000
_cell.length_b   1.000
_cell.length_c   1.000
_cell.angle_alpha   90.00
_cell.angle_beta   90.00
_cell.angle_gamma   90.00
#
_symmetry.space_group_name_H-M   'P 1'
#
loop_
_entity.id
_entity.type
_entity.pdbx_description
1 polymer ?
#
loop_
_entity_poly.entity_id
_entity_poly.type
_entity_poly.pdbx_seq_one_letter_code
_entity_poly.pdbx_strand_id
1 'polypeptide(L)'
;MARRSCPGRTDAQPLSAQLRTEAFEACIEAAGNCQDGALSIWNKLSMLAIEADVREGRYRGRLADLHSVARSIFRLKELETVASAKVEQLYAQEQQRTEEEREESEIIDPLETHLGYQLGLRQALDLPIPVTRMYYADTAQLTEEDIDQALEVIRQAEKERFPAWLLLDFAPFLSEVQYQLGTTASAEITDAAVEAYEATSRPDKDETRRTGWLPDGALMV
;
A
#
# COMPACT_ATOMS: atom_id res chain seq x y z
N MET A 1 31.63 -5.91 15.28
CA MET A 1 30.20 -5.79 14.90
C MET A 1 30.06 -4.72 13.84
N ALA A 2 29.85 -5.14 12.59
CA ALA A 2 29.71 -4.24 11.46
C ALA A 2 28.34 -3.54 11.52
N ARG A 3 28.33 -2.21 11.54
CA ARG A 3 27.12 -1.41 11.34
C ARG A 3 26.65 -1.66 9.91
N ARG A 4 25.48 -2.26 9.74
CA ARG A 4 24.80 -2.27 8.44
C ARG A 4 24.37 -0.82 8.19
N SER A 5 25.16 -0.10 7.40
CA SER A 5 24.77 1.20 6.87
C SER A 5 23.60 0.94 5.93
N CYS A 6 22.43 1.51 6.20
CA CYS A 6 21.43 1.71 5.15
C CYS A 6 22.11 2.45 3.99
N PRO A 7 21.83 2.10 2.72
CA PRO A 7 22.32 2.89 1.61
C PRO A 7 21.56 4.23 1.64
N GLY A 8 22.10 5.18 2.38
CA GLY A 8 21.74 6.58 2.24
C GLY A 8 22.06 6.98 0.80
N ARG A 9 21.15 7.74 0.18
CA ARG A 9 21.33 8.37 -1.13
C ARG A 9 22.63 9.20 -1.10
N THR A 10 23.75 8.62 -1.50
CA THR A 10 25.08 9.26 -1.35
C THR A 10 25.42 10.28 -2.43
N ASP A 11 24.61 10.44 -3.47
CA ASP A 11 24.77 11.53 -4.41
C ASP A 11 23.40 12.17 -4.63
N ALA A 12 23.29 13.47 -4.35
CA ALA A 12 22.08 14.24 -4.59
C ALA A 12 21.88 14.45 -6.10
N GLN A 13 21.49 13.39 -6.81
CA GLN A 13 20.92 13.53 -8.15
C GLN A 13 19.67 14.40 -8.03
N PRO A 14 19.48 15.37 -8.94
CA PRO A 14 18.28 16.19 -8.94
C PRO A 14 17.07 15.27 -9.11
N LEU A 15 16.07 15.42 -8.24
CA LEU A 15 14.80 14.70 -8.31
C LEU A 15 14.25 14.78 -9.75
N SER A 16 13.76 13.68 -10.31
CA SER A 16 13.15 13.70 -11.64
C SER A 16 11.98 14.70 -11.70
N ALA A 17 11.68 15.24 -12.88
CA ALA A 17 10.58 16.20 -13.01
C ALA A 17 9.24 15.61 -12.51
N GLN A 18 9.01 14.33 -12.79
CA GLN A 18 7.87 13.58 -12.28
C GLN A 18 7.87 13.50 -10.75
N LEU A 19 8.97 13.06 -10.13
CA LEU A 19 9.06 12.97 -8.66
C LEU A 19 8.86 14.33 -7.99
N ARG A 20 9.33 15.43 -8.61
CA ARG A 20 9.08 16.78 -8.10
C ARG A 20 7.60 17.15 -8.13
N THR A 21 6.91 16.85 -9.23
CA THR A 21 5.46 17.09 -9.33
C THR A 21 4.69 16.27 -8.31
N GLU A 22 4.93 14.95 -8.23
CA GLU A 22 4.29 14.05 -7.26
C GLU A 22 4.54 14.53 -5.81
N ALA A 23 5.76 14.97 -5.51
CA ALA A 23 6.10 15.53 -4.21
C ALA A 23 5.37 16.85 -3.91
N PHE A 24 5.25 17.75 -4.87
CA PHE A 24 4.53 19.01 -4.66
C PHE A 24 3.03 18.79 -4.47
N GLU A 25 2.42 17.87 -5.21
CA GLU A 25 1.01 17.49 -5.03
C GLU A 25 0.77 16.95 -3.62
N ALA A 26 1.61 16.02 -3.15
CA ALA A 26 1.53 15.48 -1.80
C ALA A 26 1.67 16.57 -0.71
N CYS A 27 2.56 17.55 -0.92
CA CYS A 27 2.71 18.69 -0.02
C CYS A 27 1.48 19.62 -0.02
N ILE A 28 0.85 19.85 -1.18
CA ILE A 28 -0.34 20.70 -1.29
C ILE A 28 -1.54 20.05 -0.60
N GLU A 29 -1.73 18.74 -0.80
CA GLU A 29 -2.83 17.98 -0.18
C GLU A 29 -2.79 18.08 1.35
N ALA A 30 -1.60 18.06 1.93
CA ALA A 30 -1.42 18.09 3.38
C ALA A 30 -1.13 19.49 3.96
N ALA A 31 -1.01 20.54 3.13
CA ALA A 31 -0.82 21.92 3.58
C ALA A 31 -2.05 22.50 4.34
N GLY A 32 -3.13 21.72 4.50
CA GLY A 32 -4.38 22.13 5.13
C GLY A 32 -4.54 21.83 6.63
N ASN A 33 -3.71 21.00 7.27
CA ASN A 33 -3.86 20.69 8.70
C ASN A 33 -2.52 20.59 9.46
N CYS A 34 -2.56 21.04 10.72
CA CYS A 34 -1.69 20.81 11.89
C CYS A 34 -0.17 20.48 11.76
N GLN A 35 0.52 20.54 12.90
CA GLN A 35 1.96 20.27 13.02
C GLN A 35 2.34 18.82 12.62
N ASP A 36 1.37 17.91 12.69
CA ASP A 36 1.48 16.50 12.33
C ASP A 36 1.21 16.26 10.83
N GLY A 37 0.68 17.26 10.10
CA GLY A 37 0.57 17.27 8.64
C GLY A 37 1.95 17.17 7.97
N ALA A 38 2.95 17.81 8.57
CA ALA A 38 4.35 17.69 8.15
C ALA A 38 4.86 16.24 8.25
N LEU A 39 4.34 15.44 9.19
CA LEU A 39 4.74 14.07 9.43
C LEU A 39 4.15 13.12 8.39
N SER A 40 2.87 13.28 8.07
CA SER A 40 2.21 12.57 6.98
C SER A 40 2.87 12.89 5.63
N ILE A 41 3.14 14.16 5.35
CA ILE A 41 3.89 14.59 4.15
C ILE A 41 5.23 13.87 4.08
N TRP A 42 5.98 13.85 5.18
CA TRP A 42 7.29 13.23 5.19
C TRP A 42 7.24 11.73 4.87
N ASN A 43 6.23 11.02 5.38
CA ASN A 43 6.04 9.60 5.08
C ASN A 43 5.63 9.38 3.62
N LYS A 44 4.74 10.23 3.09
CA LYS A 44 4.33 10.19 1.68
C LYS A 44 5.51 10.47 0.74
N LEU A 45 6.31 11.48 1.05
CA LEU A 45 7.52 11.82 0.27
C LEU A 45 8.58 10.71 0.34
N SER A 46 8.75 10.08 1.50
CA SER A 46 9.66 8.95 1.66
C SER A 46 9.23 7.76 0.79
N MET A 47 7.92 7.49 0.73
CA MET A 47 7.35 6.47 -0.16
C MET A 47 7.54 6.82 -1.64
N LEU A 48 7.22 8.04 -2.06
CA LEU A 48 7.45 8.50 -3.44
C LEU A 48 8.92 8.40 -3.85
N ALA A 49 9.85 8.70 -2.94
CA ALA A 49 11.28 8.56 -3.19
C ALA A 49 11.68 7.09 -3.38
N ILE A 50 11.17 6.18 -2.55
CA ILE A 50 11.41 4.74 -2.69
C ILE A 50 10.83 4.23 -4.02
N GLU A 51 9.60 4.60 -4.35
CA GLU A 51 8.93 4.23 -5.61
C GLU A 51 9.68 4.76 -6.83
N ALA A 52 10.20 5.99 -6.76
CA ALA A 52 11.04 6.55 -7.81
C ALA A 52 12.36 5.80 -7.95
N ASP A 53 13.02 5.45 -6.85
CA ASP A 53 14.25 4.66 -6.88
C ASP A 53 14.02 3.27 -7.50
N VAL A 54 12.86 2.69 -7.22
CA VAL A 54 12.40 1.44 -7.84
C VAL A 54 12.15 1.63 -9.34
N ARG A 55 11.42 2.68 -9.74
CA ARG A 55 11.10 3.03 -11.14
C ARG A 55 12.34 3.34 -11.97
N GLU A 56 13.33 4.01 -11.38
CA GLU A 56 14.62 4.33 -11.99
C GLU A 56 15.56 3.11 -12.04
N GLY A 57 15.13 1.95 -11.56
CA GLY A 57 15.89 0.71 -11.62
C GLY A 57 17.10 0.70 -10.70
N ARG A 58 17.11 1.49 -9.62
CA ARG A 58 18.24 1.51 -8.66
C ARG A 58 18.46 0.15 -8.01
N TYR A 59 17.43 -0.68 -7.94
CA TYR A 59 17.48 -2.04 -7.41
C TYR A 59 17.78 -3.12 -8.47
N ARG A 60 18.16 -2.75 -9.70
CA ARG A 60 18.52 -3.71 -10.74
C ARG A 60 19.68 -4.60 -10.31
N GLY A 61 19.55 -5.90 -10.51
CA GLY A 61 20.48 -6.92 -10.03
C GLY A 61 20.44 -7.16 -8.52
N ARG A 62 19.53 -6.49 -7.79
CA ARG A 62 19.41 -6.55 -6.31
C ARG A 62 18.03 -7.02 -5.88
N LEU A 63 17.61 -8.18 -6.37
CA LEU A 63 16.28 -8.74 -6.14
C LEU A 63 15.91 -8.88 -4.65
N ALA A 64 16.87 -9.24 -3.79
CA ALA A 64 16.65 -9.36 -2.35
C ALA A 64 16.36 -8.00 -1.68
N ASP A 65 17.06 -6.95 -2.10
CA ASP A 65 16.83 -5.59 -1.60
C ASP A 65 15.46 -5.09 -2.06
N LEU A 66 15.11 -5.34 -3.33
CA LEU A 66 13.81 -4.98 -3.89
C LEU A 66 12.66 -5.72 -3.17
N HIS A 67 12.83 -7.00 -2.86
CA HIS A 67 11.89 -7.77 -2.06
C HIS A 67 11.69 -7.16 -0.67
N SER A 68 12.79 -6.78 0.01
CA SER A 68 12.70 -6.15 1.33
C SER A 68 11.94 -4.83 1.28
N VAL A 69 12.23 -3.99 0.28
CA VAL A 69 11.54 -2.71 0.06
C VAL A 69 10.06 -2.92 -0.25
N ALA A 70 9.74 -3.86 -1.14
CA ALA A 70 8.36 -4.19 -1.49
C ALA A 70 7.56 -4.65 -0.26
N ARG A 71 8.19 -5.45 0.61
CA ARG A 71 7.58 -5.90 1.87
C ARG A 71 7.29 -4.75 2.83
N SER A 72 8.23 -3.82 2.96
CA SER A 72 8.04 -2.61 3.76
C SER A 72 6.90 -1.72 3.21
N ILE A 73 6.81 -1.57 1.88
CA ILE A 73 5.70 -0.88 1.20
C ILE A 73 4.37 -1.57 1.49
N PHE A 74 4.32 -2.90 1.35
CA PHE A 74 3.11 -3.68 1.61
C PHE A 74 2.61 -3.46 3.05
N ARG A 75 3.48 -3.62 4.05
CA ARG A 75 3.14 -3.40 5.47
C ARG A 75 2.59 -2.01 5.74
N LEU A 76 3.12 -0.99 5.08
CA LEU A 76 2.61 0.37 5.21
C LEU A 76 1.21 0.54 4.64
N LYS A 77 0.92 -0.05 3.47
CA LYS A 77 -0.43 -0.02 2.89
C LYS A 77 -1.46 -0.74 3.75
N GLU A 78 -1.07 -1.87 4.33
CA GLU A 78 -1.92 -2.59 5.29
C GLU A 78 -2.16 -1.76 6.56
N LEU A 79 -1.13 -1.08 7.07
CA LEU A 79 -1.27 -0.17 8.20
C LEU A 79 -2.22 1.00 7.89
N GLU A 80 -2.11 1.62 6.71
CA GLU A 80 -3.02 2.69 6.27
C GLU A 80 -4.48 2.22 6.26
N THR A 81 -4.72 0.98 5.80
CA THR A 81 -6.06 0.37 5.80
C THR A 81 -6.59 0.17 7.22
N VAL A 82 -5.77 -0.37 8.13
CA VAL A 82 -6.13 -0.59 9.54
C VAL A 82 -6.43 0.75 10.25
N ALA A 83 -5.55 1.74 10.07
CA ALA A 83 -5.71 3.05 10.67
C ALA A 83 -6.97 3.76 10.16
N SER A 84 -7.26 3.68 8.85
CA SER A 84 -8.47 4.27 8.27
C SER A 84 -9.74 3.63 8.84
N ALA A 85 -9.77 2.29 8.95
CA ALA A 85 -10.89 1.58 9.57
C ALA A 85 -11.09 1.97 11.04
N LYS A 86 -10.01 2.17 11.80
CA LYS A 86 -10.08 2.65 13.19
C LYS A 86 -10.67 4.05 13.26
N VAL A 87 -10.24 4.97 12.38
CA VAL A 87 -10.80 6.33 12.33
C VAL A 87 -12.30 6.31 12.02
N GLU A 88 -12.73 5.50 11.04
CA GLU A 88 -14.16 5.32 10.74
C GLU A 88 -14.95 4.78 11.94
N GLN A 89 -14.38 3.80 12.65
CA GLN A 89 -14.96 3.26 13.87
C GLN A 89 -15.09 4.34 14.96
N LEU A 90 -14.04 5.14 15.20
CA LEU A 90 -14.05 6.21 16.19
C LEU A 90 -15.12 7.25 15.85
N TYR A 91 -15.23 7.66 14.59
CA TYR A 91 -16.29 8.57 14.15
C TYR A 91 -17.69 7.99 14.34
N ALA A 92 -17.88 6.71 14.04
CA ALA A 92 -19.17 6.04 14.26
C ALA A 92 -19.53 5.96 15.75
N GLN A 93 -18.54 5.77 16.63
CA GLN A 93 -18.73 5.77 18.09
C GLN A 93 -19.09 7.18 18.60
N GLU A 94 -18.40 8.21 18.13
CA GLU A 94 -18.68 9.61 18.48
C GLU A 94 -20.12 10.01 18.08
N GLN A 95 -20.58 9.56 16.90
CA GLN A 95 -21.95 9.77 16.42
C GLN A 95 -23.02 9.04 17.25
N GLN A 96 -22.65 8.09 18.12
CA GLN A 96 -23.57 7.39 19.01
C GLN A 96 -23.63 8.01 20.41
N ARG A 97 -22.68 8.88 20.77
CA ARG A 97 -22.66 9.57 22.07
C ARG A 97 -23.79 10.58 22.23
N THR A 98 -24.19 10.80 23.48
CA THR A 98 -25.13 11.87 23.85
C THR A 98 -24.48 13.25 23.73
N GLU A 99 -25.27 14.31 23.63
CA GLU A 99 -24.77 15.70 23.51
C GLU A 99 -23.79 16.05 24.64
N GLU A 100 -24.11 15.67 25.88
CA GLU A 100 -23.28 15.91 27.08
C GLU A 100 -21.93 15.15 27.00
N GLU A 101 -21.93 13.90 26.53
CA GLU A 101 -20.72 13.09 26.36
C GLU A 101 -19.83 13.55 25.19
N ARG A 102 -20.39 14.28 24.22
CA ARG A 102 -19.64 14.84 23.09
C ARG A 102 -18.96 16.15 23.46
N GLU A 103 -19.60 16.99 24.28
CA GLU A 103 -18.99 18.23 24.76
C GLU A 103 -17.73 17.96 25.61
N GLU A 104 -17.68 16.81 26.30
CA GLU A 104 -16.50 16.37 27.06
C GLU A 104 -15.50 15.52 26.25
N SER A 105 -15.83 15.15 25.00
CA SER A 105 -15.00 14.26 24.17
C SER A 105 -13.82 15.00 23.52
N GLU A 106 -12.67 14.33 23.44
CA GLU A 106 -11.54 14.82 22.65
C GLU A 106 -11.83 14.69 21.15
N ILE A 107 -11.49 15.73 20.40
CA ILE A 107 -11.67 15.75 18.95
C ILE A 107 -10.84 14.62 18.33
N ILE A 108 -11.49 13.74 17.58
CA ILE A 108 -10.82 12.70 16.81
C ILE A 108 -9.99 13.37 15.71
N ASP A 109 -8.67 13.23 15.79
CA ASP A 109 -7.74 13.61 14.72
C ASP A 109 -7.27 12.36 13.97
N PRO A 110 -7.76 12.11 12.74
CA PRO A 110 -7.36 10.97 11.93
C PRO A 110 -5.85 10.87 11.75
N LEU A 111 -5.17 12.02 11.68
CA LEU A 111 -3.74 12.06 11.45
C LEU A 111 -2.98 11.48 12.64
N GLU A 112 -3.35 11.88 13.85
CA GLU A 112 -2.76 11.38 15.09
C GLU A 112 -3.00 9.87 15.26
N THR A 113 -4.19 9.38 14.89
CA THR A 113 -4.47 7.93 14.85
C THR A 113 -3.52 7.19 13.89
N HIS A 114 -3.32 7.70 12.67
CA HIS A 114 -2.41 7.08 11.70
C HIS A 114 -0.97 7.07 12.21
N LEU A 115 -0.52 8.19 12.78
CA LEU A 115 0.83 8.34 13.32
C LEU A 115 1.07 7.48 14.56
N GLY A 116 0.06 7.34 15.42
CA GLY A 116 0.07 6.45 16.57
C GLY A 116 0.34 5.00 16.17
N TYR A 117 -0.36 4.49 15.15
CA TYR A 117 -0.08 3.15 14.60
C TYR A 117 1.31 3.05 14.00
N GLN A 118 1.73 4.02 13.19
CA GLN A 118 3.05 4.01 12.56
C GLN A 118 4.17 3.95 13.60
N LEU A 119 4.06 4.70 14.69
CA LEU A 119 5.03 4.70 15.78
C LEU A 119 4.99 3.42 16.61
N GLY A 120 3.80 2.98 17.01
CA GLY A 120 3.62 1.76 17.81
C GLY A 120 4.13 0.52 17.09
N LEU A 121 3.96 0.45 15.77
CA LEU A 121 4.32 -0.71 14.96
C LEU A 121 5.69 -0.62 14.29
N ARG A 122 6.34 0.56 14.29
CA ARG A 122 7.59 0.82 13.54
C ARG A 122 8.64 -0.26 13.74
N GLN A 123 8.92 -0.60 15.00
CA GLN A 123 9.96 -1.56 15.33
C GLN A 123 9.52 -3.00 15.04
N ALA A 124 8.26 -3.34 15.32
CA ALA A 124 7.74 -4.69 15.15
C ALA A 124 7.58 -5.09 13.66
N LEU A 125 7.34 -4.09 12.79
CA LEU A 125 7.14 -4.26 11.35
C LEU A 125 8.33 -3.79 10.49
N ASP A 126 9.40 -3.28 11.11
CA ASP A 126 10.56 -2.71 10.40
C ASP A 126 10.13 -1.69 9.33
N LEU A 127 9.26 -0.75 9.73
CA LEU A 127 8.71 0.24 8.82
C LEU A 127 9.81 1.23 8.41
N PRO A 128 9.89 1.62 7.12
CA PRO A 128 10.91 2.52 6.59
C PRO A 128 10.60 3.99 6.92
N ILE A 129 10.02 4.22 8.10
CA ILE A 129 9.61 5.52 8.60
C ILE A 129 10.69 6.02 9.57
N PRO A 130 11.31 7.20 9.34
CA PRO A 130 12.39 7.70 10.19
C PRO A 130 11.90 8.37 11.47
N VAL A 131 10.59 8.49 11.64
CA VAL A 131 9.96 9.15 12.79
C VAL A 131 10.11 8.31 14.06
N THR A 132 10.34 8.98 15.19
CA THR A 132 10.56 8.32 16.49
C THR A 132 9.69 8.86 17.63
N ARG A 133 8.94 9.95 17.43
CA ARG A 133 8.09 10.58 18.46
C ARG A 133 6.90 11.31 17.83
N MET A 134 5.81 11.38 18.58
CA MET A 134 4.58 12.15 18.29
C MET A 134 4.31 13.07 19.48
N TYR A 135 3.79 14.27 19.20
CA TYR A 135 3.55 15.27 20.24
C TYR A 135 2.16 15.14 20.86
N TYR A 136 1.16 14.68 20.10
CA TYR A 136 -0.21 14.52 20.57
C TYR A 136 -0.62 13.04 20.63
N ALA A 137 0.16 12.26 21.39
CA ALA A 137 -0.12 10.83 21.57
C ALA A 137 -1.51 10.53 22.12
N ASP A 138 -2.02 11.41 22.98
CA ASP A 138 -3.30 11.22 23.65
C ASP A 138 -4.49 11.37 22.68
N THR A 139 -4.37 12.22 21.64
CA THR A 139 -5.44 12.45 20.65
C THR A 139 -5.54 11.35 19.58
N ALA A 140 -4.60 10.40 19.56
CA ALA A 140 -4.66 9.27 18.64
C ALA A 140 -5.79 8.28 18.97
N GLN A 141 -6.29 8.31 20.21
CA GLN A 141 -7.33 7.41 20.74
C GLN A 141 -7.04 5.92 20.49
N LEU A 142 -5.77 5.53 20.64
CA LEU A 142 -5.30 4.15 20.49
C LEU A 142 -4.94 3.54 21.84
N THR A 143 -5.38 2.30 22.03
CA THR A 143 -4.98 1.45 23.16
C THR A 143 -3.81 0.54 22.77
N GLU A 144 -3.15 -0.09 23.75
CA GLU A 144 -2.14 -1.12 23.47
C GLU A 144 -2.75 -2.33 22.73
N GLU A 145 -4.01 -2.69 23.04
CA GLU A 145 -4.73 -3.76 22.35
C GLU A 145 -4.96 -3.44 20.87
N ASP A 146 -5.27 -2.17 20.54
CA ASP A 146 -5.40 -1.74 19.15
C ASP A 146 -4.09 -1.96 18.38
N ILE A 147 -2.93 -1.67 18.99
CA ILE A 147 -1.61 -1.87 18.38
C ILE A 147 -1.31 -3.37 18.20
N ASP A 148 -1.56 -4.19 19.21
CA ASP A 148 -1.31 -5.63 19.15
C ASP A 148 -2.21 -6.32 18.10
N GLN A 149 -3.48 -5.93 18.04
CA GLN A 149 -4.41 -6.43 17.04
C GLN A 149 -3.98 -6.02 15.62
N ALA A 150 -3.60 -4.75 15.43
CA ALA A 150 -3.09 -4.27 14.14
C ALA A 150 -1.84 -5.04 13.70
N LEU A 151 -0.92 -5.32 14.63
CA LEU A 151 0.28 -6.12 14.34
C LEU A 151 -0.06 -7.51 13.81
N GLU A 152 -1.01 -8.20 14.46
CA GLU A 152 -1.42 -9.55 14.05
C GLU A 152 -2.12 -9.54 12.69
N VAL A 153 -3.05 -8.59 12.47
CA VAL A 153 -3.74 -8.42 11.20
C VAL A 153 -2.75 -8.20 10.05
N ILE A 154 -1.78 -7.31 10.24
CA ILE A 154 -0.79 -7.00 9.19
C ILE A 154 0.13 -8.20 8.93
N ARG A 155 0.55 -8.93 9.98
CA ARG A 155 1.38 -10.14 9.80
C ARG A 155 0.63 -11.25 9.07
N GLN A 156 -0.65 -11.42 9.38
CA GLN A 156 -1.48 -12.41 8.69
C GLN A 156 -1.70 -12.01 7.24
N ALA A 157 -2.01 -10.74 6.97
CA ALA A 157 -2.11 -10.18 5.63
C ALA A 157 -0.81 -10.37 4.83
N GLU A 158 0.35 -10.12 5.44
CA GLU A 158 1.65 -10.37 4.81
C GLU A 158 1.81 -11.84 4.44
N LYS A 159 1.51 -12.76 5.36
CA LYS A 159 1.65 -14.19 5.09
C LYS A 159 0.76 -14.67 3.93
N GLU A 160 -0.47 -14.17 3.87
CA GLU A 160 -1.49 -14.66 2.92
C GLU A 160 -1.41 -13.97 1.56
N ARG A 161 -1.19 -12.65 1.54
CA ARG A 161 -1.36 -11.82 0.35
C ARG A 161 -0.07 -11.27 -0.22
N PHE A 162 0.98 -11.10 0.58
CA PHE A 162 2.23 -10.53 0.09
C PHE A 162 2.84 -11.28 -1.10
N PRO A 163 2.89 -12.64 -1.14
CA PRO A 163 3.47 -13.34 -2.28
C PRO A 163 2.73 -13.06 -3.61
N ALA A 164 1.40 -13.05 -3.57
CA ALA A 164 0.58 -12.76 -4.75
C ALA A 164 0.71 -11.29 -5.15
N TRP A 165 0.59 -10.38 -4.18
CA TRP A 165 0.75 -8.95 -4.39
C TRP A 165 2.12 -8.60 -4.99
N LEU A 166 3.20 -9.20 -4.47
CA LEU A 166 4.56 -8.95 -4.94
C LEU A 166 4.76 -9.31 -6.41
N LEU A 167 4.11 -10.39 -6.88
CA LEU A 167 4.26 -10.88 -8.25
C LEU A 167 3.29 -10.22 -9.23
N LEU A 168 2.07 -9.91 -8.78
CA LEU A 168 0.98 -9.46 -9.64
C LEU A 168 0.81 -7.94 -9.63
N ASP A 169 0.94 -7.31 -8.46
CA ASP A 169 0.63 -5.90 -8.27
C ASP A 169 1.89 -5.04 -8.18
N PHE A 170 3.03 -5.61 -7.77
CA PHE A 170 4.30 -4.91 -7.66
C PHE A 170 5.19 -5.13 -8.90
N ALA A 171 4.78 -4.52 -10.01
CA ALA A 171 5.41 -4.62 -11.33
C ALA A 171 6.96 -4.50 -11.37
N PRO A 172 7.62 -3.67 -10.54
CA PRO A 172 9.08 -3.58 -10.56
C PRO A 172 9.79 -4.87 -10.16
N PHE A 173 9.20 -5.65 -9.24
CA PHE A 173 9.77 -6.94 -8.84
C PHE A 173 9.64 -7.97 -9.97
N LEU A 174 8.46 -8.07 -10.59
CA LEU A 174 8.27 -8.94 -11.75
C LEU A 174 9.22 -8.57 -12.90
N SER A 175 9.38 -7.28 -13.17
CA SER A 175 10.30 -6.78 -14.20
C SER A 175 11.75 -7.19 -13.94
N GLU A 176 12.19 -7.13 -12.68
CA GLU A 176 13.54 -7.55 -12.28
C GLU A 176 13.71 -9.07 -12.39
N VAL A 177 12.71 -9.86 -12.01
CA VAL A 177 12.72 -11.32 -12.19
C VAL A 177 12.84 -11.67 -13.68
N GLN A 178 12.03 -11.06 -14.54
CA GLN A 178 12.08 -11.27 -15.99
C GLN A 178 13.45 -10.88 -16.57
N TYR A 179 14.02 -9.76 -16.12
CA TYR A 179 15.36 -9.34 -16.51
C TYR A 179 16.42 -10.38 -16.15
N GLN A 180 16.37 -10.96 -14.94
CA GLN A 180 17.33 -11.97 -14.49
C GLN A 180 17.15 -13.35 -15.16
N LEU A 181 15.90 -13.72 -15.50
CA LEU A 181 15.62 -14.95 -16.25
C LEU A 181 16.10 -14.88 -17.70
N GLY A 182 16.24 -13.68 -18.24
CA GLY A 182 16.61 -13.43 -19.63
C GLY A 182 15.40 -13.43 -20.57
N THR A 183 15.57 -12.83 -21.75
CA THR A 183 14.48 -12.53 -22.68
C THR A 183 13.76 -13.77 -23.19
N THR A 184 14.48 -14.86 -23.44
CA THR A 184 13.91 -16.10 -23.98
C THR A 184 13.02 -16.80 -22.95
N ALA A 185 13.53 -17.07 -21.75
CA ALA A 185 12.76 -17.73 -20.70
C ALA A 185 11.58 -16.86 -20.24
N SER A 186 11.74 -15.54 -20.19
CA SER A 186 10.64 -14.64 -19.87
C SER A 186 9.53 -14.67 -20.92
N ALA A 187 9.88 -14.69 -22.22
CA ALA A 187 8.90 -14.74 -23.30
C ALA A 187 8.10 -16.05 -23.27
N GLU A 188 8.77 -17.19 -23.05
CA GLU A 188 8.10 -18.50 -22.93
C GLU A 188 7.06 -18.53 -21.80
N ILE A 189 7.37 -17.95 -20.63
CA ILE A 189 6.43 -17.86 -19.51
C ILE A 189 5.25 -16.95 -19.85
N THR A 190 5.51 -15.80 -20.49
CA THR A 190 4.45 -14.86 -20.89
C THR A 190 3.53 -15.48 -21.95
N ASP A 191 4.09 -16.11 -22.97
CA ASP A 191 3.33 -16.78 -24.03
C ASP A 191 2.45 -17.90 -23.47
N ALA A 192 2.99 -18.72 -22.57
CA ALA A 192 2.22 -19.77 -21.90
C ALA A 192 1.09 -19.21 -21.02
N ALA A 193 1.30 -18.08 -20.34
CA ALA A 193 0.27 -17.42 -19.56
C ALA A 193 -0.85 -16.84 -20.44
N VAL A 194 -0.50 -16.23 -21.58
CA VAL A 194 -1.46 -15.72 -22.57
C VAL A 194 -2.27 -16.87 -23.17
N GLU A 195 -1.63 -17.96 -23.58
CA GLU A 195 -2.31 -19.14 -24.12
C GLU A 195 -3.32 -19.73 -23.11
N ALA A 196 -2.93 -19.84 -21.83
CA ALA A 196 -3.83 -20.29 -20.77
C ALA A 196 -5.03 -19.36 -20.56
N TYR A 197 -4.82 -18.04 -20.63
CA TYR A 197 -5.89 -17.05 -20.57
C TYR A 197 -6.84 -17.15 -21.77
N GLU A 198 -6.31 -17.27 -22.99
CA GLU A 198 -7.12 -17.41 -24.20
C GLU A 198 -7.93 -18.70 -24.19
N ALA A 199 -7.32 -19.81 -23.74
CA ALA A 199 -8.00 -21.10 -23.62
C ALA A 199 -9.16 -21.07 -22.62
N THR A 200 -9.04 -20.31 -21.53
CA THR A 200 -10.09 -20.16 -20.51
C THR A 200 -11.13 -19.11 -20.88
N SER A 201 -10.77 -18.09 -21.65
CA SER A 201 -11.66 -17.02 -22.10
C SER A 201 -12.45 -17.36 -23.37
N ARG A 202 -12.06 -18.44 -24.08
CA ARG A 202 -12.79 -18.92 -25.25
C ARG A 202 -14.14 -19.49 -24.79
N PRO A 203 -15.28 -18.89 -25.18
CA PRO A 203 -16.58 -19.40 -24.76
C PRO A 203 -16.76 -20.83 -25.25
N ASP A 204 -17.26 -21.69 -24.37
CA ASP A 204 -17.64 -23.04 -24.76
C ASP A 204 -18.74 -22.94 -25.83
N LYS A 205 -18.45 -23.49 -27.01
CA LYS A 205 -19.42 -23.54 -28.11
C LYS A 205 -20.67 -24.34 -27.73
N ASP A 206 -20.59 -25.19 -26.70
CA ASP A 206 -21.74 -25.92 -26.18
C ASP A 206 -22.55 -25.13 -25.14
N GLU A 207 -21.96 -24.15 -24.44
CA GLU A 207 -22.68 -23.29 -23.50
C GLU A 207 -23.53 -22.25 -24.24
N THR A 208 -23.01 -21.69 -25.34
CA THR A 208 -23.77 -20.82 -26.25
C THR A 208 -24.90 -21.54 -27.00
N ARG A 209 -24.84 -22.87 -27.12
CA ARG A 209 -25.94 -23.69 -27.66
C ARG A 209 -27.00 -24.07 -26.62
N ARG A 210 -26.65 -24.10 -25.33
CA ARG A 210 -27.58 -24.41 -24.23
C ARG A 210 -28.47 -23.22 -23.87
N THR A 211 -27.98 -21.99 -23.99
CA THR A 211 -28.82 -20.78 -23.92
C THR A 211 -29.49 -20.49 -25.26
N GLY A 212 -30.27 -21.47 -25.74
CA GLY A 212 -31.12 -21.30 -26.91
C GLY A 212 -32.39 -20.53 -26.59
N TRP A 213 -32.73 -19.59 -27.48
CA TRP A 213 -34.02 -18.89 -27.67
C TRP A 213 -34.25 -17.59 -26.87
N LEU A 214 -34.65 -16.46 -27.48
CA LEU A 214 -35.70 -16.33 -28.51
C LEU A 214 -35.34 -15.50 -29.76
N PRO A 215 -36.07 -15.72 -30.89
CA PRO A 215 -35.86 -15.10 -32.18
C PRO A 215 -36.63 -13.79 -32.33
N ASP A 216 -36.15 -12.96 -33.25
CA ASP A 216 -36.88 -11.82 -33.80
C ASP A 216 -38.20 -12.26 -34.44
N GLY A 217 -39.28 -11.56 -34.08
CA GLY A 217 -40.44 -11.32 -34.94
C GLY A 217 -41.41 -12.47 -35.19
N ALA A 218 -42.54 -12.46 -34.47
CA ALA A 218 -43.81 -12.98 -34.98
C ALA A 218 -44.97 -12.08 -34.53
N LEU A 219 -45.54 -11.36 -35.49
CA LEU A 219 -46.89 -10.79 -35.44
C LEU A 219 -47.93 -11.92 -35.27
N MET A 220 -48.94 -11.75 -34.41
CA MET A 220 -50.38 -11.84 -34.77
C MET A 220 -51.31 -11.78 -33.54
N VAL A 221 -52.33 -10.92 -33.71
CA VAL A 221 -53.61 -10.72 -32.98
C VAL A 221 -53.56 -10.08 -31.59
#